data_AF-A0A5M3Z1V5-F1
#
_entry.id   AF-A0A5M3Z1V5-F1
#
_cell.length_a   1.000
_cell.length_b   1.000
_cell.length_c   1.000
_cell.angle_alpha   90.00
_cell.angle_beta   90.00
_cell.angle_gamma   90.00
#
_symmetry.space_group_name_H-M   'P 1'
#
loop_
_entity.id
_entity.type
_entity.pdbx_description
1 polymer ?
#
loop_
_entity_poly.entity_id
_entity_poly.type
_entity_poly.pdbx_seq_one_letter_code
_entity_poly.pdbx_strand_id
1 'polypeptide(L)'
;MSLSNIWHLRRVADTAAKACYVCYKPSTSVLITPDNKDFFYVCPSHLKDKHFCSPIVDAEDQAAKKKQEAMAREIEKVKKEYEEKQKKKQKEKEKEKKKEKDQKSDDADKKTETTDKSDEKERDEKIESIQKAESGNPSAPDDSPRVFALHKNFYQMRIDRLRNAEAARRNRQRLQDPSFFPSVPTGGI
;
A
#
# COMPACT_ATOMS: atom_id res chain seq x y z
N MET A 1 -21.22 -3.84 -22.53
CA MET A 1 -20.11 -4.49 -21.82
C MET A 1 -19.89 -3.75 -20.51
N SER A 2 -20.01 -4.42 -19.37
CA SER A 2 -19.61 -3.86 -18.07
C SER A 2 -18.10 -4.08 -17.91
N LEU A 3 -17.32 -3.00 -17.96
CA LEU A 3 -15.96 -3.04 -17.42
C LEU A 3 -16.06 -2.97 -15.89
N SER A 4 -15.14 -3.62 -15.19
CA SER A 4 -14.91 -3.40 -13.77
C SER A 4 -13.90 -2.28 -13.61
N ASN A 5 -14.07 -1.43 -12.60
CA ASN A 5 -13.15 -0.34 -12.32
C ASN A 5 -11.97 -0.82 -11.46
N ILE A 6 -11.31 -1.89 -11.91
CA ILE A 6 -10.17 -2.53 -11.23
C ILE A 6 -8.97 -2.48 -12.18
N TRP A 7 -7.88 -1.88 -11.72
CA TRP A 7 -6.69 -1.62 -12.53
C TRP A 7 -5.44 -2.08 -11.82
N HIS A 8 -4.69 -2.97 -12.45
CA HIS A 8 -3.42 -3.48 -11.94
C HIS A 8 -2.26 -2.63 -12.45
N LEU A 9 -1.37 -2.24 -11.53
CA LEU A 9 -0.15 -1.53 -11.86
C LEU A 9 0.95 -2.52 -12.28
N ARG A 10 1.45 -2.35 -13.50
CA ARG A 10 2.61 -3.06 -14.04
C ARG A 10 3.67 -2.03 -14.45
N ARG A 11 4.95 -2.39 -14.30
CA ARG A 11 6.05 -1.63 -14.90
C ARG A 11 6.56 -2.34 -16.14
N VAL A 12 6.90 -1.56 -17.15
CA VAL A 12 7.50 -2.00 -18.42
C VAL A 12 8.93 -1.44 -18.48
N ALA A 13 9.79 -2.04 -19.31
CA ALA A 13 11.14 -1.55 -19.56
C ALA A 13 11.14 -0.10 -20.11
N ASP A 14 12.21 0.64 -19.82
CA ASP A 14 12.38 2.05 -20.24
C ASP A 14 12.34 2.22 -21.76
N THR A 15 12.76 1.22 -22.53
CA THR A 15 12.74 1.21 -24.00
C THR A 15 11.32 1.22 -24.59
N ALA A 16 10.32 0.77 -23.81
CA ALA A 16 8.92 0.76 -24.20
C ALA A 16 8.10 1.84 -23.49
N ALA A 17 8.77 2.87 -22.94
CA ALA A 17 8.09 4.00 -22.32
C ALA A 17 7.16 4.70 -23.32
N LYS A 18 5.93 4.96 -22.88
CA LYS A 18 4.94 5.73 -23.67
C LYS A 18 4.42 6.93 -22.89
N ALA A 19 3.82 7.85 -23.61
CA ALA A 19 3.25 9.06 -23.06
C ALA A 19 2.17 8.74 -22.01
N CYS A 20 2.30 9.36 -20.83
CA CYS A 20 1.31 9.29 -19.77
C CYS A 20 -0.03 9.85 -20.26
N TYR A 21 -1.14 9.21 -19.89
CA TYR A 21 -2.48 9.65 -20.27
C TYR A 21 -2.86 11.06 -19.78
N VAL A 22 -2.25 11.54 -18.69
CA VAL A 22 -2.60 12.83 -18.07
C VAL A 22 -1.70 13.95 -18.55
N CYS A 23 -0.37 13.78 -18.44
CA CYS A 23 0.60 14.84 -18.77
C CYS A 23 1.42 14.58 -20.03
N TYR A 24 1.20 13.46 -20.71
CA TYR A 24 1.92 13.06 -21.92
C TYR A 24 3.45 12.91 -21.79
N LYS A 25 3.99 13.00 -20.57
CA LYS A 25 5.39 12.70 -20.29
C LYS A 25 5.67 11.21 -20.48
N PRO A 26 6.85 10.81 -20.99
CA PRO A 26 7.21 9.40 -21.13
C PRO A 26 7.18 8.72 -19.76
N SER A 27 6.54 7.57 -19.70
CA SER A 27 6.30 6.83 -18.47
C SER A 27 6.38 5.32 -18.73
N THR A 28 6.82 4.59 -17.71
CA THR A 28 7.01 3.13 -17.74
C THR A 28 5.99 2.37 -16.90
N SER A 29 5.18 3.08 -16.11
CA SER A 29 4.09 2.47 -15.36
C SER A 29 2.83 2.38 -16.22
N VAL A 30 2.19 1.23 -16.19
CA VAL A 30 1.00 0.88 -16.97
C VAL A 30 -0.08 0.38 -16.04
N LEU A 31 -1.29 0.92 -16.19
CA LEU A 31 -2.50 0.40 -15.58
C LEU A 31 -3.22 -0.51 -16.58
N ILE A 32 -3.54 -1.73 -16.16
CA ILE A 32 -4.14 -2.78 -17.00
C ILE A 32 -5.38 -3.33 -16.28
N THR A 33 -6.48 -3.49 -17.01
CA THR A 33 -7.65 -4.22 -16.47
C THR A 33 -7.36 -5.72 -16.35
N PRO A 34 -7.94 -6.44 -15.38
CA PRO A 34 -7.71 -7.89 -15.23
C PRO A 34 -8.05 -8.69 -16.49
N ASP A 35 -9.04 -8.22 -17.27
CA ASP A 35 -9.46 -8.83 -18.53
C ASP A 35 -8.54 -8.50 -19.72
N ASN A 36 -7.48 -7.71 -19.54
CA ASN A 36 -6.60 -7.19 -20.59
C ASN A 36 -7.32 -6.45 -21.75
N LYS A 37 -8.57 -6.04 -21.55
CA LYS A 37 -9.38 -5.33 -22.56
C LYS A 37 -8.92 -3.90 -22.77
N ASP A 38 -8.36 -3.30 -21.72
CA ASP A 38 -7.92 -1.92 -21.73
C ASP A 38 -6.66 -1.73 -20.88
N PHE A 39 -5.76 -0.90 -21.40
CA PHE A 39 -4.51 -0.52 -20.74
C PHE A 39 -4.10 0.91 -21.10
N PHE A 40 -3.36 1.56 -20.21
CA PHE A 40 -2.78 2.88 -20.47
C PHE A 40 -1.61 3.21 -19.56
N TYR A 41 -0.79 4.16 -20.01
CA TYR A 41 0.42 4.58 -19.32
C TYR A 41 0.12 5.73 -18.36
N VAL A 42 0.72 5.66 -17.17
CA VAL A 42 0.58 6.67 -16.12
C VAL A 42 1.92 6.90 -15.46
N CYS A 43 2.34 8.16 -15.33
CA CYS A 43 3.55 8.46 -14.58
C CYS A 43 3.31 8.39 -13.06
N PRO A 44 4.32 8.05 -12.26
CA PRO A 44 4.20 7.94 -10.80
C PRO A 44 3.66 9.21 -10.11
N SER A 45 3.83 10.39 -10.71
CA SER A 45 3.29 11.64 -10.17
C SER A 45 1.76 11.68 -10.18
N HIS A 46 1.10 11.16 -11.23
CA HIS A 46 -0.37 11.11 -11.31
C HIS A 46 -0.97 9.91 -10.57
N LEU A 47 -0.20 8.85 -10.36
CA LEU A 47 -0.59 7.74 -9.48
C LEU A 47 -0.77 8.16 -8.01
N LYS A 48 -0.08 9.23 -7.58
CA LYS A 48 -0.21 9.80 -6.24
C LYS A 48 -1.38 10.79 -6.10
N ASP A 49 -2.02 11.18 -7.20
CA ASP A 49 -3.12 12.13 -7.19
C ASP A 49 -4.43 11.45 -6.77
N LYS A 50 -5.03 11.95 -5.69
CA LYS A 50 -6.28 11.46 -5.11
C LYS A 50 -7.46 11.61 -6.06
N HIS A 51 -7.44 12.57 -6.98
CA HIS A 51 -8.53 12.80 -7.94
C HIS A 51 -8.42 11.91 -9.18
N PHE A 52 -7.28 11.24 -9.37
CA PHE A 52 -7.01 10.41 -10.53
C PHE A 52 -7.29 8.93 -10.24
N CYS A 53 -6.55 8.35 -9.29
CA CYS A 53 -6.68 6.97 -8.87
C CYS A 53 -6.74 6.89 -7.35
N SER A 54 -7.76 6.20 -6.84
CA SER A 54 -7.74 5.73 -5.46
C SER A 54 -7.19 4.30 -5.47
N PRO A 55 -6.16 3.98 -4.68
CA PRO A 55 -5.73 2.60 -4.56
C PRO A 55 -6.89 1.75 -4.03
N ILE A 56 -7.22 0.65 -4.72
CA ILE A 56 -8.15 -0.37 -4.21
C ILE A 56 -7.32 -1.18 -3.25
N VAL A 57 -7.09 -0.58 -2.09
CA VAL A 57 -6.74 -1.29 -0.89
C VAL A 57 -8.10 -1.67 -0.34
N ASP A 58 -8.45 -2.96 -0.36
CA ASP A 58 -9.60 -3.44 0.38
C ASP A 58 -9.55 -2.80 1.78
N ALA A 59 -10.69 -2.38 2.31
CA ALA A 59 -10.77 -1.73 3.62
C ALA A 59 -10.06 -2.53 4.74
N GLU A 60 -9.85 -3.82 4.50
CA GLU A 60 -9.12 -4.77 5.33
C GLU A 60 -7.61 -4.53 5.41
N ASP A 61 -6.94 -4.11 4.34
CA ASP A 61 -5.49 -3.85 4.36
C ASP A 61 -5.17 -2.51 5.04
N GLN A 62 -6.06 -1.52 4.92
CA GLN A 62 -5.97 -0.30 5.74
C GLN A 62 -6.29 -0.59 7.21
N ALA A 63 -7.21 -1.50 7.49
CA ALA A 63 -7.45 -1.97 8.85
C ALA A 63 -6.27 -2.78 9.39
N ALA A 64 -5.60 -3.58 8.55
CA ALA A 64 -4.40 -4.33 8.91
C ALA A 64 -3.22 -3.40 9.19
N LYS A 65 -2.98 -2.40 8.33
CA LYS A 65 -1.95 -1.38 8.57
C LYS A 65 -2.25 -0.54 9.82
N LYS A 66 -3.51 -0.14 10.06
CA LYS A 66 -3.91 0.54 11.30
C LYS A 66 -3.75 -0.34 12.54
N LYS A 67 -4.04 -1.64 12.44
CA LYS A 67 -3.82 -2.61 13.52
C LYS A 67 -2.33 -2.80 13.78
N GLN A 68 -1.50 -2.89 12.73
CA GLN A 68 -0.05 -2.99 12.84
C GLN A 68 0.56 -1.72 13.45
N GLU A 69 0.12 -0.52 13.04
CA GLU A 69 0.55 0.74 13.64
C GLU A 69 0.08 0.90 15.10
N ALA A 70 -1.13 0.42 15.44
CA ALA A 70 -1.62 0.40 16.82
C ALA A 70 -0.79 -0.56 17.69
N MET A 71 -0.53 -1.77 17.20
CA MET A 71 0.32 -2.75 17.87
C MET A 71 1.75 -2.23 18.04
N ALA A 72 2.33 -1.56 17.03
CA ALA A 72 3.65 -0.94 17.12
C ALA A 72 3.71 0.17 18.18
N ARG A 73 2.67 1.00 18.29
CA ARG A 73 2.56 2.03 19.34
C ARG A 73 2.41 1.44 20.74
N GLU A 74 1.69 0.34 20.87
CA GLU A 74 1.58 -0.39 22.14
C GLU A 74 2.93 -1.00 22.53
N ILE A 75 3.65 -1.61 21.59
CA ILE A 75 5.01 -2.11 21.81
C ILE A 75 5.95 -0.98 22.25
N GLU A 76 5.88 0.19 21.62
CA GLU A 76 6.72 1.34 21.98
C GLU A 76 6.40 1.87 23.38
N LYS A 77 5.12 1.92 23.78
CA LYS A 77 4.72 2.30 25.14
C LYS A 77 5.21 1.29 26.18
N VAL A 78 5.02 0.00 25.93
CA VAL A 78 5.50 -1.07 26.82
C VAL A 78 7.02 -1.01 26.96
N LYS A 79 7.75 -0.74 25.87
CA LYS A 79 9.20 -0.56 25.92
C LYS A 79 9.60 0.64 26.78
N LYS A 80 8.94 1.79 26.62
CA LYS A 80 9.21 3.01 27.41
C LYS A 80 8.86 2.85 28.90
N GLU A 81 7.71 2.27 29.21
CA GLU A 81 7.30 2.02 30.60
C GLU A 81 8.25 1.07 31.32
N TYR A 82 8.74 0.04 30.62
CA TYR A 82 9.75 -0.87 31.15
C TYR A 82 11.07 -0.17 31.43
N GLU A 83 11.57 0.66 30.50
CA GLU A 83 12.81 1.41 30.66
C GLU A 83 12.73 2.46 31.78
N GLU A 84 11.60 3.14 31.95
CA GLU A 84 11.40 4.07 33.06
C GLU A 84 11.33 3.35 34.41
N LYS A 85 10.67 2.18 34.46
CA LYS A 85 10.57 1.37 35.69
C LYS A 85 11.94 0.82 36.08
N GLN A 86 12.74 0.36 35.12
CA GLN A 86 14.14 -0.04 35.33
C GLN A 86 15.00 1.13 35.83
N LYS A 87 14.90 2.31 35.20
CA LYS A 87 15.64 3.51 35.65
C LYS A 87 15.25 3.96 37.05
N LYS A 88 13.97 3.84 37.44
CA LYS A 88 13.52 4.14 38.82
C LYS A 88 14.07 3.12 39.81
N LYS A 89 13.99 1.82 39.51
CA LYS A 89 14.60 0.75 40.32
C LYS A 89 16.11 0.97 40.50
N GLN A 90 16.85 1.30 39.44
CA GLN A 90 18.29 1.58 39.52
C GLN A 90 18.60 2.82 40.36
N LYS A 91 17.81 3.91 40.22
CA LYS A 91 17.97 5.12 41.04
C LYS A 91 17.63 4.92 42.51
N GLU A 92 16.66 4.06 42.82
CA GLU A 92 16.32 3.69 44.21
C GLU A 92 17.43 2.82 44.81
N LYS A 93 17.94 1.84 44.06
CA LYS A 93 19.11 1.02 44.45
C LYS A 93 20.37 1.86 44.68
N GLU A 94 20.65 2.88 43.84
CA GLU A 94 21.77 3.81 44.07
C GLU A 94 21.58 4.68 45.32
N LYS A 95 20.34 5.08 45.63
CA LYS A 95 20.02 5.86 46.83
C LYS A 95 20.08 5.00 48.11
N GLU A 96 19.68 3.74 48.05
CA GLU A 96 19.85 2.77 49.14
C GLU A 96 21.32 2.44 49.38
N LYS A 97 22.09 2.11 48.32
CA LYS A 97 23.56 1.90 48.43
C LYS A 97 24.31 3.14 48.95
N LYS A 98 23.78 4.36 48.73
CA LYS A 98 24.32 5.60 49.34
C LYS A 98 23.91 5.81 50.80
N LYS A 99 22.77 5.27 51.25
CA LYS A 99 22.31 5.33 52.65
C LYS A 99 22.87 4.20 53.52
N GLU A 100 23.20 3.04 52.93
CA GLU A 100 23.73 1.86 53.65
C GLU A 100 25.26 1.81 53.75
N LYS A 101 25.99 2.84 53.31
CA LYS A 101 27.45 2.93 53.48
C LYS A 101 27.89 3.24 54.93
N ASP A 102 27.06 2.87 55.91
CA ASP A 102 27.33 2.94 57.36
C ASP A 102 27.09 1.61 58.10
N GLN A 103 26.53 0.56 57.48
CA GLN A 103 26.46 -0.77 58.11
C GLN A 103 26.70 -1.92 57.11
N LYS A 104 27.69 -2.72 57.47
CA LYS A 104 28.27 -3.87 56.76
C LYS A 104 27.27 -5.04 56.64
N SER A 105 26.86 -5.44 55.42
CA SER A 105 26.51 -6.85 55.11
C SER A 105 26.47 -7.13 53.60
N ASP A 106 26.96 -8.31 53.21
CA ASP A 106 27.29 -8.78 51.85
C ASP A 106 26.13 -9.56 51.16
N ASP A 107 24.88 -9.47 51.65
CA ASP A 107 23.81 -10.43 51.26
C ASP A 107 22.72 -9.84 50.32
N ALA A 108 22.73 -8.53 50.05
CA ALA A 108 21.69 -7.85 49.27
C ALA A 108 21.88 -7.90 47.73
N ASP A 109 23.11 -8.11 47.24
CA ASP A 109 23.42 -8.05 45.80
C ASP A 109 22.93 -9.28 45.01
N LYS A 110 22.83 -10.46 45.66
CA LYS A 110 22.41 -11.69 44.97
C LYS A 110 20.92 -11.74 44.66
N LYS A 111 20.07 -11.20 45.54
CA LYS A 111 18.60 -11.29 45.42
C LYS A 111 18.04 -10.32 44.37
N THR A 112 18.73 -9.21 44.17
CA THR A 112 18.37 -8.14 43.20
C THR A 112 18.80 -8.49 41.77
N GLU A 113 19.93 -9.16 41.58
CA GLU A 113 20.38 -9.62 40.25
C GLU A 113 19.44 -10.72 39.68
N THR A 114 18.90 -11.58 40.55
CA THR A 114 17.91 -12.61 40.15
C THR A 114 16.56 -12.05 39.76
N THR A 115 16.10 -10.96 40.37
CA THR A 115 14.80 -10.32 40.03
C THR A 115 14.87 -9.43 38.79
N ASP A 116 16.00 -8.76 38.56
CA ASP A 116 16.17 -7.98 37.32
C ASP A 116 16.30 -8.92 36.10
N LYS A 117 17.01 -10.06 36.24
CA LYS A 117 17.09 -11.10 35.18
C LYS A 117 15.75 -11.79 34.89
N SER A 118 14.86 -11.93 35.87
CA SER A 118 13.51 -12.47 35.62
C SER A 118 12.62 -11.47 34.90
N ASP A 119 12.66 -10.19 35.30
CA ASP A 119 11.89 -9.12 34.67
C ASP A 119 12.36 -8.84 33.22
N GLU A 120 13.64 -9.02 32.91
CA GLU A 120 14.18 -8.88 31.54
C GLU A 120 13.72 -10.04 30.64
N LYS A 121 13.77 -11.28 31.15
CA LYS A 121 13.26 -12.45 30.41
C LYS A 121 11.78 -12.35 30.12
N GLU A 122 10.96 -11.91 31.08
CA GLU A 122 9.52 -11.73 30.84
C GLU A 122 9.23 -10.64 29.79
N ARG A 123 10.05 -9.57 29.74
CA ARG A 123 9.93 -8.53 28.70
C ARG A 123 10.34 -9.06 27.33
N ASP A 124 11.44 -9.80 27.26
CA ASP A 124 11.97 -10.36 26.02
C ASP A 124 11.03 -11.43 25.47
N GLU A 125 10.48 -12.32 26.30
CA GLU A 125 9.44 -13.28 25.91
C GLU A 125 8.15 -12.58 25.44
N LYS A 126 7.80 -11.45 26.06
CA LYS A 126 6.64 -10.63 25.64
C LYS A 126 6.91 -9.87 24.32
N ILE A 127 8.14 -9.44 24.07
CA ILE A 127 8.54 -8.81 22.80
C ILE A 127 8.62 -9.86 21.70
N GLU A 128 9.20 -11.03 21.98
CA GLU A 128 9.30 -12.15 21.03
C GLU A 128 7.93 -12.71 20.66
N SER A 129 7.02 -12.86 21.62
CA SER A 129 5.64 -13.29 21.32
C SER A 129 4.89 -12.30 20.43
N ILE A 130 5.15 -10.99 20.57
CA ILE A 130 4.55 -9.97 19.70
C ILE A 130 5.25 -9.91 18.33
N GLN A 131 6.58 -10.04 18.27
CA GLN A 131 7.34 -10.10 17.01
C GLN A 131 7.04 -11.37 16.19
N LYS A 132 6.75 -12.49 16.87
CA LYS A 132 6.33 -13.73 16.20
C LYS A 132 4.94 -13.61 15.58
N ALA A 133 4.08 -12.73 16.10
CA ALA A 133 2.81 -12.36 15.46
C ALA A 133 2.99 -11.46 14.23
N GLU A 134 4.16 -10.82 14.08
CA GLU A 134 4.53 -9.95 12.94
C GLU A 134 5.19 -10.74 11.79
N SER A 135 5.76 -11.92 12.08
CA SER A 135 6.62 -12.68 11.13
C SER A 135 5.86 -13.56 10.12
N GLY A 136 4.54 -13.38 9.97
CA GLY A 136 3.70 -14.16 9.06
C GLY A 136 3.75 -13.76 7.59
N ASN A 137 4.58 -12.78 7.17
CA ASN A 137 4.63 -12.39 5.76
C ASN A 137 6.02 -11.89 5.34
N PRO A 138 6.81 -12.68 4.57
CA PRO A 138 8.05 -12.20 3.99
C PRO A 138 7.74 -11.43 2.69
N SER A 139 8.57 -10.40 2.43
CA SER A 139 8.78 -9.68 1.16
C SER A 139 8.01 -8.36 0.91
N ALA A 140 8.66 -7.25 1.28
CA ALA A 140 8.64 -6.02 0.48
C ALA A 140 9.74 -6.14 -0.59
N PRO A 141 9.45 -5.77 -1.86
CA PRO A 141 9.74 -4.40 -2.27
C PRO A 141 8.61 -3.73 -3.07
N ASP A 142 8.46 -2.42 -2.86
CA ASP A 142 7.42 -1.49 -3.34
C ASP A 142 6.04 -1.67 -2.67
N ASP A 143 5.90 -1.08 -1.46
CA ASP A 143 4.66 -0.96 -0.65
C ASP A 143 3.59 0.00 -1.27
N SER A 144 3.63 0.15 -2.60
CA SER A 144 2.62 0.89 -3.35
C SER A 144 1.50 -0.09 -3.75
N PRO A 145 0.22 0.23 -3.48
CA PRO A 145 -0.90 -0.63 -3.83
C PRO A 145 -0.79 -1.07 -5.28
N ARG A 146 -0.83 -2.37 -5.54
CA ARG A 146 -0.68 -2.91 -6.90
C ARG A 146 -1.98 -2.87 -7.69
N VAL A 147 -3.07 -2.44 -7.04
CA VAL A 147 -4.43 -2.39 -7.58
C VAL A 147 -5.03 -1.00 -7.29
N PHE A 148 -5.66 -0.41 -8.30
CA PHE A 148 -6.24 0.93 -8.28
C PHE A 148 -7.64 0.95 -8.88
N ALA A 149 -8.46 1.88 -8.40
CA ALA A 149 -9.74 2.27 -8.96
C ALA A 149 -9.57 3.67 -9.55
N LEU A 150 -10.03 3.87 -10.78
CA LEU A 150 -10.08 5.20 -11.35
C LEU A 150 -11.21 5.99 -10.70
N HIS A 151 -11.00 7.30 -10.56
CA HIS A 151 -12.10 8.18 -10.19
C HIS A 151 -13.19 8.18 -11.29
N LYS A 152 -14.45 8.45 -10.91
CA LYS A 152 -15.64 8.32 -11.76
C LYS A 152 -15.48 8.95 -13.15
N ASN A 153 -14.93 10.15 -13.22
CA ASN A 153 -14.75 10.89 -14.48
C ASN A 153 -13.74 10.19 -15.41
N PHE A 154 -12.60 9.77 -14.88
CA PHE A 154 -11.58 9.06 -15.66
C PHE A 154 -12.08 7.70 -16.11
N TYR A 155 -12.78 6.99 -15.23
CA TYR A 155 -13.40 5.70 -15.56
C TYR A 155 -14.44 5.83 -16.69
N GLN A 156 -15.31 6.85 -16.62
CA GLN A 156 -16.28 7.15 -17.66
C GLN A 156 -15.61 7.47 -18.99
N MET A 157 -14.56 8.31 -18.99
CA MET A 157 -13.76 8.58 -20.20
C MET A 157 -13.16 7.32 -20.82
N ARG A 158 -12.73 6.33 -20.02
CA ARG A 158 -12.25 5.04 -20.54
C ARG A 158 -13.36 4.25 -21.21
N ILE A 159 -14.53 4.16 -20.57
CA ILE A 159 -15.70 3.50 -21.16
C ILE A 159 -16.09 4.16 -22.48
N ASP A 160 -16.17 5.48 -22.50
CA ASP A 160 -16.58 6.22 -23.70
C ASP A 160 -15.52 6.09 -24.81
N ARG A 161 -14.23 6.06 -24.48
CA ARG A 161 -13.16 5.77 -25.45
C ARG A 161 -13.36 4.40 -26.10
N LEU A 162 -13.64 3.36 -25.31
CA LEU A 162 -13.87 2.01 -25.84
C LEU A 162 -15.14 1.94 -26.69
N ARG A 163 -16.23 2.55 -26.23
CA ARG A 163 -17.50 2.62 -26.99
C ARG A 163 -17.32 3.37 -28.31
N ASN A 164 -16.62 4.50 -28.28
CA ASN A 164 -16.35 5.30 -29.47
C ASN A 164 -15.43 4.56 -30.45
N ALA A 165 -14.43 3.81 -29.95
CA ALA A 165 -13.58 2.98 -30.79
C ALA A 165 -14.38 1.86 -31.48
N GLU A 166 -15.30 1.20 -30.76
CA GLU A 166 -16.18 0.17 -31.34
C GLU A 166 -17.15 0.77 -32.37
N ALA A 167 -17.78 1.90 -32.07
CA ALA A 167 -18.67 2.60 -32.98
C ALA A 167 -17.93 3.07 -34.24
N ALA A 168 -16.73 3.62 -34.10
CA ALA A 168 -15.89 4.02 -35.22
C ALA A 168 -15.49 2.82 -36.10
N ARG A 169 -15.19 1.67 -35.48
CA ARG A 169 -14.89 0.42 -36.21
C ARG A 169 -16.10 -0.06 -37.02
N ARG A 170 -17.30 -0.07 -36.42
CA ARG A 170 -18.55 -0.43 -37.09
C ARG A 170 -18.89 0.55 -38.23
N ASN A 171 -18.70 1.85 -38.01
CA ASN A 171 -18.93 2.85 -39.07
C ASN A 171 -17.94 2.72 -40.23
N ARG A 172 -16.66 2.42 -39.94
CA ARG A 172 -15.69 2.14 -41.01
C ARG A 172 -16.05 0.92 -41.84
N GLN A 173 -16.57 -0.14 -41.22
CA GLN A 173 -17.05 -1.31 -41.95
C GLN A 173 -18.24 -0.96 -42.85
N ARG A 174 -19.22 -0.22 -42.34
CA ARG A 174 -20.36 0.25 -43.17
C ARG A 174 -19.93 1.15 -44.32
N LEU A 175 -18.95 2.02 -44.12
CA LEU A 175 -18.42 2.88 -45.19
C LEU A 175 -17.63 2.10 -46.25
N GLN A 176 -17.15 0.90 -45.93
CA GLN A 176 -16.51 0.01 -46.90
C GLN A 176 -17.55 -0.76 -47.73
N ASP A 177 -18.80 -0.89 -47.26
CA ASP A 177 -19.87 -1.53 -48.02
C ASP A 177 -20.33 -0.61 -49.16
N PRO A 178 -20.19 -1.00 -50.44
CA PRO A 178 -20.57 -0.17 -51.58
C PRO A 178 -22.07 0.15 -51.64
N SER A 179 -22.90 -0.69 -51.01
CA SER A 179 -24.35 -0.54 -50.91
C SER A 179 -24.80 0.43 -49.81
N PHE A 180 -23.88 0.94 -48.99
CA PHE A 180 -24.21 1.85 -47.90
C PHE A 180 -24.47 3.28 -48.39
N PHE A 181 -23.87 3.67 -49.53
CA PHE A 181 -24.11 4.97 -50.14
C PHE A 181 -25.37 4.93 -51.00
N PRO A 182 -26.22 5.97 -50.94
CA PRO A 182 -27.39 6.05 -51.80
C PRO A 182 -26.94 6.11 -53.27
N SER A 183 -27.49 5.24 -54.11
CA SER A 183 -27.28 5.29 -55.55
C SER A 183 -28.00 6.49 -56.15
N VAL A 184 -27.39 7.13 -57.16
CA VAL A 184 -28.01 8.23 -57.89
C VAL A 184 -29.30 7.73 -58.57
N PRO A 185 -30.43 8.44 -58.46
CA PRO A 185 -31.67 8.05 -59.11
C PRO A 185 -31.50 7.98 -60.63
N THR A 186 -31.70 6.80 -61.23
CA THR A 186 -31.76 6.62 -62.68
C THR A 186 -33.18 6.87 -63.18
N GLY A 187 -33.67 8.09 -63.00
CA GLY A 187 -34.92 8.58 -63.59
C GLY A 187 -34.60 9.32 -64.88
N GLY A 188 -34.60 8.62 -66.00
CA GLY A 188 -34.62 9.25 -67.32
C GLY A 188 -35.95 9.96 -67.52
N ILE A 189 -35.89 11.20 -68.02
CA ILE A 189 -37.03 11.98 -68.53
C ILE A 189 -37.60 11.26 -69.75
#